data_AF-A0A3A4UY16-F1
#
_entry.id   AF-A0A3A4UY16-F1
#
_cell.length_a   1.000
_cell.length_b   1.000
_cell.length_c   1.000
_cell.angle_alpha   90.00
_cell.angle_beta   90.00
_cell.angle_gamma   90.00
#
_symmetry.space_group_name_H-M   'P 1'
#
loop_
_entity.id
_entity.type
_entity.pdbx_description
1 polymer ?
#
loop_
_entity_poly.entity_id
_entity_poly.type
_entity_poly.pdbx_seq_one_letter_code
_entity_poly.pdbx_strand_id
1 'polypeptide(L)'
;MKQSCPFYPQFLFKMFFGKIRRMRREDVYKIIDYIAFECVRLRDKYIEEKDLEVDYVCIFSQNENEFNELFKVAQEIGKLANETPTGPVFAFNDRPETVAGKPKLLKIRKPDVTRPQRGDMDFNTDYESFKKKYLNNKNFKLIVREDFEMIELKDDSFNVLVYFANTPLSKQLGII
;
A
#
# COMPACT_ATOMS: atom_id res chain seq x y z
N MET A 1 -3.66 3.96 36.45
CA MET A 1 -4.99 4.17 35.84
C MET A 1 -4.89 3.84 34.36
N LYS A 2 -5.74 2.93 33.91
CA LYS A 2 -5.67 2.24 32.60
C LYS A 2 -6.00 3.22 31.45
N GLN A 3 -5.10 3.36 30.49
CA GLN A 3 -5.43 3.90 29.16
C GLN A 3 -5.90 2.73 28.30
N SER A 4 -7.17 2.80 27.89
CA SER A 4 -7.83 1.83 27.02
C SER A 4 -7.38 2.04 25.57
N CYS A 5 -6.69 1.06 25.00
CA CYS A 5 -6.52 0.93 23.56
C CYS A 5 -7.88 0.67 22.89
N PRO A 6 -8.17 1.27 21.72
CA PRO A 6 -9.34 0.87 20.94
C PRO A 6 -9.06 -0.49 20.28
N PHE A 7 -9.83 -1.47 20.71
CA PHE A 7 -9.88 -2.84 20.21
C PHE A 7 -10.55 -2.82 18.83
N TYR A 8 -9.80 -3.05 17.75
CA TYR A 8 -10.39 -3.29 16.43
C TYR A 8 -11.07 -4.67 16.42
N PRO A 9 -12.37 -4.78 16.14
CA PRO A 9 -13.06 -6.06 16.19
C PRO A 9 -12.61 -6.95 15.03
N GLN A 10 -12.21 -8.17 15.39
CA GLN A 10 -12.02 -9.31 14.51
C GLN A 10 -13.23 -9.47 13.59
N PHE A 11 -13.04 -9.27 12.29
CA PHE A 11 -14.06 -9.57 11.28
C PHE A 11 -14.18 -11.09 11.13
N LEU A 12 -15.06 -11.68 11.94
CA LEU A 12 -15.55 -13.05 11.78
C LEU A 12 -16.61 -13.04 10.66
N PHE A 13 -16.27 -13.59 9.50
CA PHE A 13 -17.20 -13.73 8.39
C PHE A 13 -18.15 -14.91 8.65
N LYS A 14 -19.36 -14.64 9.16
CA LYS A 14 -20.44 -15.64 9.21
C LYS A 14 -21.08 -15.80 7.83
N MET A 15 -21.11 -17.04 7.38
CA MET A 15 -21.75 -17.53 6.17
C MET A 15 -23.28 -17.36 6.29
N PHE A 16 -23.87 -16.56 5.40
CA PHE A 16 -25.30 -16.56 5.08
C PHE A 16 -25.44 -16.51 3.56
N PHE A 17 -26.27 -17.36 2.99
CA PHE A 17 -26.72 -17.25 1.60
C PHE A 17 -27.43 -15.90 1.41
N GLY A 18 -26.72 -14.92 0.87
CA GLY A 18 -27.21 -13.56 0.66
C GLY A 18 -26.48 -12.97 -0.54
N LYS A 19 -27.21 -12.23 -1.38
CA LYS A 19 -26.72 -11.52 -2.58
C LYS A 19 -25.22 -11.23 -2.54
N ILE A 20 -24.49 -11.71 -3.55
CA ILE A 20 -23.08 -11.33 -3.77
C ILE A 20 -23.04 -9.80 -3.84
N ARG A 21 -22.60 -9.16 -2.76
CA ARG A 21 -22.50 -7.71 -2.70
C ARG A 21 -21.24 -7.33 -3.47
N ARG A 22 -21.42 -6.77 -4.66
CA ARG A 22 -20.33 -6.20 -5.45
C ARG A 22 -19.56 -5.17 -4.61
N MET A 23 -18.23 -5.22 -4.69
CA MET A 23 -17.34 -4.21 -4.11
C MET A 23 -17.66 -2.81 -4.66
N ARG A 24 -17.62 -1.81 -3.80
CA ARG A 24 -17.83 -0.39 -4.13
C ARG A 24 -16.61 0.44 -3.75
N ARG A 25 -16.61 1.71 -4.16
CA ARG A 25 -15.60 2.71 -3.79
C ARG A 25 -15.28 2.70 -2.31
N GLU A 26 -16.29 2.69 -1.45
CA GLU A 26 -16.12 2.77 0.02
C GLU A 26 -15.42 1.51 0.57
N ASP A 27 -15.56 0.37 -0.10
CA ASP A 27 -14.88 -0.86 0.29
C ASP A 27 -13.39 -0.80 -0.03
N VAL A 28 -13.04 -0.28 -1.22
CA VAL A 28 -11.64 -0.06 -1.63
C VAL A 28 -10.97 0.97 -0.73
N TYR A 29 -11.66 2.06 -0.39
CA TYR A 29 -11.12 3.08 0.51
C TYR A 29 -10.88 2.53 1.92
N LYS A 30 -11.76 1.67 2.45
CA LYS A 30 -11.51 0.97 3.72
C LYS A 30 -10.27 0.08 3.67
N ILE A 31 -10.00 -0.56 2.53
CA ILE A 31 -8.79 -1.36 2.35
C ILE A 31 -7.55 -0.47 2.33
N ILE A 32 -7.62 0.66 1.61
CA ILE A 32 -6.55 1.66 1.56
C ILE A 32 -6.27 2.22 2.95
N ASP A 33 -7.31 2.58 3.71
CA ASP A 33 -7.18 3.12 5.07
C ASP A 33 -6.52 2.10 6.02
N TYR A 34 -6.92 0.83 5.91
CA TYR A 34 -6.28 -0.25 6.67
C TYR A 34 -4.79 -0.38 6.32
N ILE A 35 -4.45 -0.40 5.03
CA ILE A 35 -3.05 -0.48 4.57
C ILE A 35 -2.28 0.73 5.08
N ALA A 36 -2.81 1.94 4.91
CA ALA A 36 -2.20 3.18 5.36
C ALA A 36 -1.90 3.17 6.86
N PHE A 37 -2.87 2.73 7.66
CA PHE A 37 -2.71 2.62 9.11
C PHE A 37 -1.60 1.65 9.50
N GLU A 38 -1.60 0.44 8.93
CA GLU A 38 -0.57 -0.55 9.24
C GLU A 38 0.82 -0.15 8.71
N CYS A 39 0.89 0.49 7.53
CA CYS A 39 2.13 0.99 6.96
C CYS A 39 2.73 2.12 7.81
N VAL A 40 1.91 3.05 8.30
CA VAL A 40 2.35 4.10 9.23
C VAL A 40 2.89 3.49 10.52
N ARG A 41 2.20 2.49 11.10
CA ARG A 41 2.68 1.80 12.30
C ARG A 41 3.99 1.03 12.06
N LEU A 42 4.13 0.36 10.91
CA LEU A 42 5.35 -0.34 10.54
C LEU A 42 6.51 0.65 10.37
N ARG A 43 6.29 1.71 9.59
CA ARG A 43 7.25 2.81 9.40
C ARG A 43 7.70 3.37 10.75
N ASP A 44 6.74 3.78 11.58
CA ASP A 44 7.04 4.49 12.83
C ASP A 44 7.74 3.63 13.89
N LYS A 45 7.68 2.30 13.75
CA LYS A 45 8.45 1.36 14.56
C LYS A 45 9.94 1.37 14.23
N TYR A 46 10.32 1.69 12.99
CA TYR A 46 11.69 1.50 12.48
C TYR A 46 12.41 2.78 12.06
N ILE A 47 11.67 3.85 11.74
CA ILE A 47 12.26 5.11 11.30
C ILE A 47 11.81 6.30 12.17
N GLU A 48 12.69 7.28 12.27
CA GLU A 48 12.51 8.47 13.10
C GLU A 48 11.78 9.57 12.33
N GLU A 49 11.99 9.63 11.02
CA GLU A 49 11.38 10.61 10.12
C GLU A 49 9.86 10.44 10.17
N LYS A 50 9.20 11.53 10.56
CA LYS A 50 7.73 11.64 10.57
C LYS A 50 7.28 12.46 9.38
N ASP A 51 5.99 12.37 9.09
CA ASP A 51 5.33 13.19 8.06
C ASP A 51 5.91 13.01 6.64
N LEU A 52 6.41 11.81 6.33
CA LEU A 52 6.81 11.46 4.96
C LEU A 52 5.60 11.48 4.03
N GLU A 53 5.75 12.11 2.86
CA GLU A 53 4.72 12.13 1.82
C GLU A 53 4.51 10.72 1.26
N VAL A 54 3.25 10.27 1.23
CA VAL A 54 2.86 9.04 0.55
C VAL A 54 2.73 9.26 -0.95
N ASP A 55 3.39 8.43 -1.74
CA ASP A 55 3.31 8.48 -3.21
C ASP A 55 2.23 7.56 -3.76
N TYR A 56 2.18 6.36 -3.20
CA TYR A 56 1.62 5.20 -3.88
C TYR A 56 1.05 4.22 -2.85
N VAL A 57 -0.06 3.57 -3.21
CA VAL A 57 -0.63 2.45 -2.45
C VAL A 57 -0.86 1.26 -3.38
N CYS A 58 -0.51 0.07 -2.92
CA CYS A 58 -0.79 -1.17 -3.62
C CYS A 58 -1.69 -2.07 -2.78
N ILE A 59 -2.75 -2.58 -3.40
CA ILE A 59 -3.60 -3.62 -2.81
C ILE A 59 -3.16 -4.98 -3.37
N PHE A 60 -2.84 -5.91 -2.48
CA PHE A 60 -2.54 -7.29 -2.85
C PHE A 60 -3.83 -8.08 -2.83
N SER A 61 -4.29 -8.46 -4.02
CA SER A 61 -5.49 -9.28 -4.16
C SER A 61 -5.20 -10.68 -3.62
N GLN A 62 -6.10 -11.22 -2.82
CA GLN A 62 -5.95 -12.52 -2.17
C GLN A 62 -6.37 -13.67 -3.09
N ASN A 63 -7.15 -13.38 -4.12
CA ASN A 63 -7.57 -14.32 -5.15
C ASN A 63 -8.08 -13.58 -6.40
N GLU A 64 -8.32 -14.32 -7.48
CA GLU A 64 -8.76 -13.78 -8.77
C GLU A 64 -10.10 -13.05 -8.71
N ASN A 65 -11.04 -13.54 -7.88
CA ASN A 65 -12.33 -12.88 -7.73
C ASN A 65 -12.17 -11.49 -7.11
N GLU A 66 -11.38 -11.39 -6.04
CA GLU A 66 -11.09 -10.11 -5.40
C GLU A 66 -10.34 -9.17 -6.36
N PHE A 67 -9.36 -9.68 -7.11
CA PHE A 67 -8.66 -8.90 -8.14
C PHE A 67 -9.64 -8.29 -9.14
N ASN A 68 -10.56 -9.10 -9.66
CA ASN A 68 -11.54 -8.63 -10.64
C ASN A 68 -12.52 -7.59 -10.06
N GLU A 69 -12.89 -7.70 -8.79
CA GLU A 69 -13.73 -6.69 -8.13
C GLU A 69 -12.96 -5.39 -7.88
N LEU A 70 -11.74 -5.48 -7.35
CA LEU A 70 -10.84 -4.35 -7.11
C LEU A 70 -10.54 -3.60 -8.41
N PHE A 71 -10.22 -4.34 -9.48
CA PHE A 71 -9.91 -3.77 -10.79
C PHE A 71 -11.07 -2.93 -11.33
N LYS A 72 -12.31 -3.44 -11.26
CA LYS A 72 -13.50 -2.71 -11.72
C LYS A 72 -13.67 -1.40 -10.96
N VAL A 73 -13.53 -1.44 -9.63
CA VAL A 73 -13.66 -0.22 -8.82
C VAL A 73 -12.49 0.74 -9.08
N ALA A 74 -11.27 0.23 -9.27
CA ALA A 74 -10.09 1.04 -9.58
C ALA A 74 -10.26 1.83 -10.89
N GLN A 75 -10.89 1.24 -11.91
CA GLN A 75 -11.26 1.93 -13.16
C GLN A 75 -12.30 3.05 -12.95
N GLU A 76 -13.15 2.95 -11.93
CA GLU A 76 -14.17 3.96 -11.62
C GLU A 76 -13.58 5.15 -10.85
N ILE A 77 -12.55 4.92 -10.02
CA ILE A 77 -11.97 5.94 -9.11
C ILE A 77 -10.66 6.55 -9.62
N GLY A 78 -10.09 6.01 -10.70
CA GLY A 78 -8.83 6.48 -11.26
C GLY A 78 -8.69 6.22 -12.75
N LYS A 79 -7.68 6.85 -13.35
CA LYS A 79 -7.29 6.64 -14.75
C LYS A 79 -6.12 5.68 -14.81
N LEU A 80 -6.16 4.72 -15.73
CA LEU A 80 -5.04 3.83 -15.97
C LEU A 80 -3.80 4.67 -16.32
N ALA A 81 -2.76 4.55 -15.49
CA ALA A 81 -1.51 5.29 -15.63
C ALA A 81 -0.39 4.40 -16.16
N ASN A 82 -0.39 3.12 -15.82
CA ASN A 82 0.58 2.14 -16.30
C ASN A 82 0.05 0.71 -16.20
N GLU A 83 0.50 -0.17 -17.09
CA GLU A 83 0.32 -1.61 -16.97
C GLU A 83 1.65 -2.26 -16.58
N THR A 84 1.65 -3.04 -15.50
CA THR A 84 2.84 -3.80 -15.08
C THR A 84 2.56 -5.29 -15.12
N PRO A 85 3.59 -6.16 -15.22
CA PRO A 85 3.37 -7.62 -15.21
C PRO A 85 2.59 -8.13 -13.99
N THR A 86 2.70 -7.41 -12.87
CA THR A 86 2.06 -7.77 -11.59
C THR A 86 0.73 -7.09 -11.35
N GLY A 87 0.25 -6.26 -12.28
CA GLY A 87 -1.05 -5.61 -12.22
C GLY A 87 -1.05 -4.14 -12.67
N PRO A 88 -2.23 -3.58 -12.94
CA PRO A 88 -2.41 -2.20 -13.40
C PRO A 88 -2.22 -1.17 -12.28
N VAL A 89 -1.73 0.01 -12.67
CA VAL A 89 -1.56 1.19 -11.83
C VAL A 89 -2.49 2.28 -12.32
N PHE A 90 -3.20 2.92 -11.40
CA PHE A 90 -4.16 3.98 -11.65
C PHE A 90 -3.74 5.26 -10.94
N ALA A 91 -3.87 6.39 -11.60
CA ALA A 91 -3.85 7.70 -10.96
C ALA A 91 -5.25 7.99 -10.41
N PHE A 92 -5.37 8.35 -9.13
CA PHE A 92 -6.67 8.70 -8.56
C PHE A 92 -7.28 9.92 -9.25
N ASN A 93 -8.58 9.88 -9.53
CA ASN A 93 -9.34 11.07 -9.93
C ASN A 93 -9.49 12.01 -8.74
N ASP A 94 -9.94 11.45 -7.61
CA ASP A 94 -10.02 12.10 -6.30
C ASP A 94 -9.23 11.26 -5.28
N ARG A 95 -8.18 11.85 -4.71
CA ARG A 95 -7.28 11.13 -3.79
C ARG A 95 -7.96 10.93 -2.42
N PRO A 96 -8.05 9.68 -1.90
CA PRO A 96 -8.57 9.44 -0.57
C PRO A 96 -7.64 10.05 0.49
N GLU A 97 -8.21 10.68 1.52
CA GLU A 97 -7.47 11.10 2.71
C GLU A 97 -7.26 9.91 3.62
N THR A 98 -6.01 9.66 4.04
CA THR A 98 -5.65 8.57 4.94
C THR A 98 -4.78 9.08 6.09
N VAL A 99 -4.52 8.24 7.08
CA VAL A 99 -3.54 8.57 8.15
C VAL A 99 -2.10 8.73 7.65
N ALA A 100 -1.79 8.27 6.43
CA ALA A 100 -0.50 8.43 5.76
C ALA A 100 -0.47 9.68 4.85
N GLY A 101 -1.58 10.40 4.71
CA GLY A 101 -1.78 11.44 3.70
C GLY A 101 -2.55 10.94 2.48
N LYS A 102 -2.40 11.62 1.34
CA LYS A 102 -3.17 11.37 0.10
C LYS A 102 -2.32 10.66 -0.96
N PRO A 103 -2.41 9.33 -1.11
CA PRO A 103 -1.67 8.64 -2.16
C PRO A 103 -2.07 9.15 -3.54
N LYS A 104 -1.09 9.29 -4.44
CA LYS A 104 -1.31 9.76 -5.83
C LYS A 104 -1.76 8.62 -6.73
N LEU A 105 -1.27 7.42 -6.44
CA LEU A 105 -1.40 6.24 -7.28
C LEU A 105 -2.00 5.06 -6.50
N LEU A 106 -2.77 4.23 -7.20
CA LEU A 106 -3.31 2.95 -6.74
C LEU A 106 -2.84 1.84 -7.66
N LYS A 107 -2.21 0.80 -7.12
CA LYS A 107 -2.03 -0.48 -7.85
C LYS A 107 -2.96 -1.55 -7.31
N ILE A 108 -3.54 -2.30 -8.23
CA ILE A 108 -4.18 -3.57 -7.91
C ILE A 108 -3.23 -4.68 -8.36
N ARG A 109 -2.58 -5.35 -7.39
CA ARG A 109 -1.68 -6.46 -7.68
C ARG A 109 -2.49 -7.74 -7.90
N LYS A 110 -2.12 -8.51 -8.92
CA LYS A 110 -2.62 -9.87 -9.13
C LYS A 110 -2.29 -10.76 -7.92
N PRO A 111 -3.09 -11.80 -7.63
CA PRO A 111 -2.81 -12.73 -6.56
C PRO A 111 -1.43 -13.38 -6.70
N ASP A 112 -0.70 -13.43 -5.60
CA ASP A 112 0.66 -13.94 -5.55
C ASP A 112 0.91 -14.58 -4.19
N VAL A 113 1.04 -15.91 -4.16
CA VAL A 113 1.25 -16.68 -2.93
C VAL A 113 2.54 -16.33 -2.20
N THR A 114 3.51 -15.71 -2.89
CA THR A 114 4.76 -15.24 -2.30
C THR A 114 4.63 -13.86 -1.63
N ARG A 115 3.49 -13.19 -1.83
CA ARG A 115 3.13 -11.88 -1.28
C ARG A 115 1.82 -11.98 -0.51
N PRO A 116 1.79 -12.69 0.64
CA PRO A 116 0.56 -12.89 1.42
C PRO A 116 0.10 -11.62 2.16
N GLN A 117 0.85 -10.52 2.09
CA GLN A 117 0.49 -9.26 2.72
C GLN A 117 -0.82 -8.71 2.13
N ARG A 118 -1.46 -7.78 2.84
CA ARG A 118 -2.65 -7.09 2.35
C ARG A 118 -2.32 -6.01 1.31
N GLY A 119 -1.14 -5.43 1.40
CA GLY A 119 -0.70 -4.36 0.51
C GLY A 119 0.58 -3.69 0.97
N ASP A 120 0.88 -2.58 0.32
CA ASP A 120 2.03 -1.74 0.61
C ASP A 120 1.75 -0.26 0.34
N MET A 121 2.65 0.58 0.85
CA MET A 121 2.74 2.00 0.50
C MET A 121 4.19 2.42 0.28
N ASP A 122 4.36 3.38 -0.63
CA ASP A 122 5.64 4.03 -0.87
C ASP A 122 5.66 5.40 -0.22
N PHE A 123 6.73 5.70 0.52
CA PHE A 123 6.97 7.00 1.12
C PHE A 123 8.19 7.68 0.48
N ASN A 124 8.05 8.98 0.24
CA ASN A 124 9.12 9.81 -0.28
C ASN A 124 10.10 10.18 0.83
N THR A 125 11.40 10.10 0.53
CA THR A 125 12.49 10.41 1.46
C THR A 125 13.61 11.16 0.73
N ASP A 126 14.51 11.78 1.48
CA ASP A 126 15.87 12.02 0.97
C ASP A 126 16.59 10.67 0.87
N TYR A 127 16.44 10.02 -0.27
CA TYR A 127 16.73 8.60 -0.43
C TYR A 127 18.18 8.22 -0.09
N GLU A 128 19.16 9.02 -0.49
CA GLU A 128 20.57 8.72 -0.24
C GLU A 128 20.92 8.78 1.25
N SER A 129 20.41 9.79 1.96
CA SER A 129 20.57 9.92 3.41
C SER A 129 19.82 8.80 4.13
N PHE A 130 18.59 8.51 3.70
CA PHE A 130 17.75 7.46 4.26
C PHE A 130 18.41 6.07 4.12
N LYS A 131 18.92 5.76 2.91
CA LYS A 131 19.64 4.52 2.62
C LYS A 131 20.84 4.34 3.53
N LYS A 132 21.69 5.37 3.67
CA LYS A 132 22.87 5.34 4.55
C LYS A 132 22.50 5.11 6.02
N LYS A 133 21.39 5.68 6.48
CA LYS A 133 20.94 5.59 7.87
C LYS A 133 20.33 4.23 8.22
N TYR A 134 19.49 3.68 7.34
CA TYR A 134 18.63 2.54 7.70
C TYR A 134 18.98 1.19 7.06
N LEU A 135 19.71 1.16 5.94
CA LEU A 135 19.87 -0.08 5.16
C LEU A 135 20.61 -1.20 5.92
N ASN A 136 21.45 -0.86 6.90
CA ASN A 136 22.15 -1.86 7.72
C ASN A 136 21.25 -2.59 8.73
N ASN A 137 19.98 -2.19 8.86
CA ASN A 137 19.01 -2.89 9.71
C ASN A 137 18.42 -4.09 8.96
N LYS A 138 18.39 -5.26 9.62
CA LYS A 138 17.92 -6.55 9.06
C LYS A 138 16.50 -6.56 8.47
N ASN A 139 15.65 -5.62 8.88
CA ASN A 139 14.27 -5.51 8.40
C ASN A 139 14.16 -4.69 7.11
N PHE A 140 15.26 -4.06 6.70
CA PHE A 140 15.37 -3.32 5.45
C PHE A 140 16.11 -4.17 4.41
N LYS A 141 15.64 -4.11 3.18
CA LYS A 141 16.23 -4.82 2.05
C LYS A 141 16.32 -3.92 0.83
N LEU A 142 17.52 -3.78 0.29
CA LEU A 142 17.70 -3.10 -1.00
C LEU A 142 17.19 -3.98 -2.14
N ILE A 143 16.40 -3.39 -3.03
CA ILE A 143 15.93 -3.99 -4.27
C ILE A 143 16.44 -3.11 -5.40
N VAL A 144 17.32 -3.68 -6.23
CA VAL A 144 17.87 -3.02 -7.42
C VAL A 144 17.12 -3.53 -8.65
N ARG A 145 16.65 -2.60 -9.49
CA ARG A 145 16.06 -2.85 -10.81
C ARG A 145 16.92 -2.16 -11.87
N GLU A 146 16.59 -2.36 -13.15
CA GLU A 146 17.34 -1.79 -14.27
C GLU A 146 17.37 -0.26 -14.22
N ASP A 147 16.21 0.36 -14.00
CA ASP A 147 16.06 1.83 -14.09
C ASP A 147 16.01 2.56 -12.73
N PHE A 148 15.90 1.81 -11.62
CA PHE A 148 15.71 2.40 -10.31
C PHE A 148 16.03 1.41 -9.19
N GLU A 149 16.11 1.91 -7.96
CA GLU A 149 16.20 1.07 -6.78
C GLU A 149 15.24 1.56 -5.69
N MET A 150 14.89 0.63 -4.81
CA MET A 150 14.01 0.88 -3.68
C MET A 150 14.50 0.09 -2.46
N ILE A 151 14.12 0.55 -1.28
CA ILE A 151 14.33 -0.14 -0.02
C ILE A 151 12.98 -0.65 0.46
N GLU A 152 12.87 -1.96 0.65
CA GLU A 152 11.73 -2.62 1.28
C GLU A 152 11.94 -2.66 2.79
N LEU A 153 10.94 -2.23 3.55
CA LEU A 153 10.83 -2.45 4.99
C LEU A 153 9.77 -3.53 5.23
N LYS A 154 10.18 -4.60 5.92
CA LYS A 154 9.33 -5.73 6.26
C LYS A 154 9.51 -6.15 7.71
N ASP A 155 8.41 -6.50 8.36
CA ASP A 155 8.37 -7.13 9.67
C ASP A 155 7.24 -8.17 9.69
N ASP A 156 7.54 -9.42 10.05
CA ASP A 156 6.57 -10.52 10.02
C ASP A 156 5.41 -10.35 11.03
N SER A 157 5.49 -9.40 11.96
CA SER A 157 4.37 -9.01 12.82
C SER A 157 3.35 -8.10 12.14
N PHE A 158 3.62 -7.65 10.90
CA PHE A 158 2.74 -6.80 10.11
C PHE A 158 2.25 -7.51 8.85
N ASN A 159 1.02 -7.20 8.46
CA ASN A 159 0.41 -7.73 7.23
C ASN A 159 0.55 -6.76 6.04
N VAL A 160 1.57 -5.92 6.04
CA VAL A 160 1.84 -4.91 5.01
C VAL A 160 3.34 -4.78 4.78
N LEU A 161 3.72 -4.15 3.68
CA LEU A 161 5.09 -3.74 3.40
C LEU A 161 5.16 -2.21 3.28
N VAL A 162 6.36 -1.67 3.41
CA VAL A 162 6.64 -0.26 3.14
C VAL A 162 7.82 -0.16 2.20
N TYR A 163 7.76 0.72 1.21
CA TYR A 163 8.87 0.97 0.30
C TYR A 163 9.31 2.43 0.30
N PHE A 164 10.58 2.61 -0.05
CA PHE A 164 11.21 3.92 -0.24
C PHE A 164 11.99 3.85 -1.55
N ALA A 165 11.56 4.55 -2.59
CA ALA A 165 12.20 4.52 -3.90
C ALA A 165 13.14 5.73 -4.09
N ASN A 166 14.24 5.53 -4.83
CA ASN A 166 15.12 6.64 -5.20
C ASN A 166 14.44 7.65 -6.13
N THR A 167 13.49 7.16 -6.94
CA THR A 167 12.61 7.97 -7.78
C THR A 167 11.16 7.50 -7.55
N PRO A 168 10.29 8.32 -6.95
CA PRO A 168 8.88 7.97 -6.75
C PRO A 168 8.17 7.64 -8.06
N LEU A 169 7.22 6.71 -8.04
CA LEU A 169 6.56 6.25 -9.25
C LEU A 169 5.73 7.38 -9.89
N SER A 170 5.11 8.24 -9.11
CA SER A 170 4.41 9.41 -9.63
C SER A 170 5.31 10.29 -10.50
N LYS A 171 6.56 10.52 -10.07
CA LYS A 171 7.55 11.27 -10.83
C LYS A 171 7.96 10.57 -12.11
N GLN A 172 8.16 9.25 -12.08
CA GLN A 172 8.48 8.45 -13.28
C GLN A 172 7.36 8.53 -14.33
N LEU A 173 6.11 8.64 -13.88
CA LEU A 173 4.92 8.70 -14.75
C LEU A 173 4.45 10.13 -15.08
N GLY A 174 5.12 11.17 -14.57
CA GLY A 174 4.74 12.56 -14.81
C GLY A 174 3.44 12.99 -14.11
N ILE A 175 3.10 12.37 -12.97
CA ILE A 175 1.91 12.63 -12.16
C ILE A 175 2.31 13.49 -10.96
N ILE A 176 1.66 14.65 -10.79
CA ILE A 176 1.99 15.65 -9.75
C ILE A 176 1.01 15.55 -8.58
#